data_AF-A0A3B3UKH8-F1
#
_entry.id   AF-A0A3B3UKH8-F1
#
_cell.length_a   1.000
_cell.length_b   1.000
_cell.length_c   1.000
_cell.angle_alpha   90.00
_cell.angle_beta   90.00
_cell.angle_gamma   90.00
#
_symmetry.space_group_name_H-M   'P 1'
#
loop_
_entity.id
_entity.type
_entity.pdbx_description
1 polymer ?
#
loop_
_entity_poly.entity_id
_entity_poly.type
_entity_poly.pdbx_seq_one_letter_code
_entity_poly.pdbx_strand_id
1 'polypeptide(L)'
;MRARLLWHELLQAWGPAGVCSTCWCVMVTVMALISVCWLYIWLVIFNDRDDFNTLLFSLLHKHMNYFMVAMIIFALFASYCLLLLLFALVQVVLRENLDLHWIHKALICVGVVLIVAMIVVMTLKQPEEWHIVPLSLQYTAPFLQFGAVGALTLLSWLVFRTFNQVQEKSKFLIAASFLILSAFIYLSPLLIHSPCLIDIKELNLTKPDLWGHRGAPMLAPENTMMSFERSATECNVKVFETDVQLSKDRIPFLMHDHEGEFLKRTTNVTQKISYGNEVDMSTLKSLNAGKWFIENDPFQTVHLLTKSQRETADSQTIPELKDLLDLAKQHNISIIFDLYRPENCSKTNDTEDTVKEILDSGINHELIYWLPPQNREYVMKTSNFIQVYNNTKEMSAQNRAHLNVKYSDLPADEIR
;
A
#
# COMPACT_ATOMS: atom_id res chain seq x y z
N MET A 1 21.78 66.64 5.09
CA MET A 1 22.75 66.03 4.15
C MET A 1 23.19 64.61 4.57
N ARG A 2 23.54 64.35 5.85
CA ARG A 2 23.87 63.00 6.37
C ARG A 2 22.76 61.93 6.27
N ALA A 3 21.48 62.30 6.41
CA ALA A 3 20.37 61.36 6.26
C ALA A 3 20.13 60.89 4.82
N ARG A 4 20.51 61.70 3.81
CA ARG A 4 20.45 61.29 2.39
C ARG A 4 21.58 60.35 1.99
N LEU A 5 22.74 60.45 2.63
CA LEU A 5 23.88 59.54 2.41
C LEU A 5 23.62 58.16 3.02
N LEU A 6 23.10 58.10 4.25
CA LEU A 6 22.61 56.86 4.86
C LEU A 6 21.48 56.20 4.05
N TRP A 7 20.60 57.00 3.44
CA TRP A 7 19.52 56.51 2.58
C TRP A 7 20.01 55.99 1.23
N HIS A 8 21.06 56.60 0.66
CA HIS A 8 21.70 56.14 -0.58
C HIS A 8 22.51 54.85 -0.35
N GLU A 9 23.15 54.70 0.81
CA GLU A 9 23.82 53.46 1.24
C GLU A 9 22.82 52.34 1.57
N LEU A 10 21.66 52.66 2.15
CA LEU A 10 20.55 51.72 2.36
C LEU A 10 19.88 51.25 1.06
N LEU A 11 19.85 52.10 0.02
CA LEU A 11 19.41 51.73 -1.33
C LEU A 11 20.45 50.88 -2.09
N GLN A 12 21.75 51.06 -1.81
CA GLN A 12 22.80 50.19 -2.33
C GLN A 12 22.89 48.83 -1.61
N ALA A 13 22.42 48.73 -0.36
CA ALA A 13 22.28 47.47 0.36
C ALA A 13 21.14 46.57 -0.16
N TRP A 14 20.26 47.11 -1.01
CA TRP A 14 19.36 46.37 -1.90
C TRP A 14 19.95 46.27 -3.31
N GLY A 15 21.27 46.03 -3.41
CA GLY A 15 21.85 45.50 -4.63
C GLY A 15 21.10 44.22 -5.03
N PRO A 16 21.01 43.90 -6.33
CA PRO A 16 20.32 42.69 -6.77
C PRO A 16 20.93 41.53 -6.01
N ALA A 17 20.11 40.80 -5.23
CA ALA A 17 20.50 39.47 -4.81
C ALA A 17 21.02 38.79 -6.07
N GLY A 18 22.31 38.43 -6.08
CA GLY A 18 22.91 37.88 -7.29
C GLY A 18 22.02 36.74 -7.77
N VAL A 19 21.77 36.62 -9.08
CA VAL A 19 20.85 35.65 -9.70
C VAL A 19 20.95 34.26 -9.03
N CYS A 20 22.17 33.87 -8.62
CA CYS A 20 22.50 32.69 -7.82
C CYS A 20 21.71 32.54 -6.50
N SER A 21 21.60 33.59 -5.67
CA SER A 21 20.94 33.55 -4.34
C SER A 21 19.42 33.36 -4.44
N THR A 22 18.78 34.02 -5.42
CA THR A 22 17.36 33.83 -5.72
C THR A 22 17.09 32.42 -6.27
N CYS A 23 17.96 31.90 -7.13
CA CYS A 23 17.86 30.53 -7.62
C CYS A 23 17.94 29.49 -6.48
N TRP A 24 18.79 29.70 -5.47
CA TRP A 24 18.90 28.77 -4.34
C TRP A 24 17.67 28.78 -3.45
N CYS A 25 17.10 29.96 -3.15
CA CYS A 25 15.88 30.05 -2.36
C CYS A 25 14.70 29.33 -3.04
N VAL A 26 14.55 29.51 -4.37
CA VAL A 26 13.55 28.81 -5.17
C VAL A 26 13.80 27.31 -5.15
N MET A 27 15.03 26.86 -5.37
CA MET A 27 15.39 25.43 -5.34
C MET A 27 15.06 24.78 -3.99
N VAL A 28 15.46 25.40 -2.87
CA VAL A 28 15.17 24.87 -1.53
C VAL A 28 13.66 24.82 -1.27
N THR A 29 12.91 25.82 -1.72
CA THR A 29 11.44 25.84 -1.60
C THR A 29 10.80 24.70 -2.39
N VAL A 30 11.17 24.54 -3.66
CA VAL A 30 10.66 23.46 -4.52
C VAL A 30 10.99 22.09 -3.91
N MET A 31 12.20 21.93 -3.36
CA MET A 31 12.62 20.67 -2.76
C MET A 31 11.93 20.36 -1.43
N ALA A 32 11.66 21.37 -0.61
CA ALA A 32 10.83 21.21 0.58
C ALA A 32 9.40 20.77 0.20
N LEU A 33 8.81 21.37 -0.85
CA LEU A 33 7.50 20.96 -1.34
C LEU A 33 7.50 19.51 -1.86
N ILE A 34 8.45 19.15 -2.73
CA ILE A 34 8.56 17.79 -3.28
C ILE A 34 8.73 16.76 -2.16
N SER A 35 9.61 17.02 -1.19
CA SER A 35 9.86 16.09 -0.09
C SER A 35 8.65 15.92 0.84
N VAL A 36 7.90 17.00 1.12
CA VAL A 36 6.64 16.92 1.89
C VAL A 36 5.56 16.19 1.10
N CYS A 37 5.39 16.47 -0.19
CA CYS A 37 4.44 15.74 -1.04
C CYS A 37 4.78 14.25 -1.11
N TRP A 38 6.07 13.93 -1.21
CA TRP A 38 6.53 12.55 -1.20
C TRP A 38 6.26 11.84 0.12
N LEU A 39 6.57 12.48 1.25
CA LEU A 39 6.24 11.94 2.57
C LEU A 39 4.73 11.75 2.76
N TYR A 40 3.91 12.66 2.23
CA TYR A 40 2.46 12.51 2.22
C TYR A 40 2.02 11.26 1.45
N ILE A 41 2.53 11.05 0.22
CA ILE A 41 2.21 9.84 -0.57
C ILE A 41 2.55 8.58 0.23
N TRP A 42 3.72 8.56 0.86
CA TRP A 42 4.18 7.48 1.73
C TRP A 42 3.27 7.23 2.95
N LEU A 43 2.73 8.29 3.56
CA LEU A 43 1.74 8.14 4.64
C LEU A 43 0.40 7.58 4.13
N VAL A 44 0.00 7.94 2.91
CA VAL A 44 -1.26 7.49 2.30
C VAL A 44 -1.23 6.00 1.97
N ILE A 45 -0.11 5.49 1.46
CA ILE A 45 0.09 4.07 1.14
C ILE A 45 0.50 3.23 2.36
N PHE A 46 0.42 3.78 3.58
CA PHE A 46 0.87 3.10 4.80
C PHE A 46 0.10 1.79 5.05
N ASN A 47 -1.15 1.72 4.64
CA ASN A 47 -1.96 0.51 4.79
C ASN A 47 -1.43 -0.67 3.96
N ASP A 48 -0.76 -0.38 2.85
CA ASP A 48 -0.22 -1.36 1.90
C ASP A 48 1.28 -1.64 2.13
N ARG A 49 1.76 -1.31 3.34
CA ARG A 49 3.17 -1.48 3.74
C ARG A 49 3.65 -2.93 3.64
N ASP A 50 2.77 -3.91 3.86
CA ASP A 50 3.12 -5.32 3.88
C ASP A 50 3.35 -5.86 2.46
N ASP A 51 2.63 -5.34 1.47
CA ASP A 51 2.86 -5.63 0.06
C ASP A 51 4.22 -5.09 -0.39
N PHE A 52 4.57 -3.87 0.03
CA PHE A 52 5.89 -3.29 -0.22
C PHE A 52 7.02 -4.10 0.44
N ASN A 53 6.83 -4.53 1.69
CA ASN A 53 7.81 -5.37 2.39
C ASN A 53 7.99 -6.73 1.69
N THR A 54 6.90 -7.32 1.18
CA THR A 54 6.92 -8.57 0.41
C THR A 54 7.64 -8.40 -0.92
N LEU A 55 7.42 -7.28 -1.62
CA LEU A 55 8.17 -6.93 -2.84
C LEU A 55 9.67 -6.81 -2.59
N LEU A 56 10.10 -6.17 -1.50
CA LEU A 56 11.53 -6.08 -1.19
C LEU A 56 12.10 -7.39 -0.66
N PHE A 57 11.32 -8.21 0.02
CA PHE A 57 11.72 -9.57 0.38
C PHE A 57 12.00 -10.41 -0.87
N SER A 58 11.16 -10.34 -1.91
CA SER A 58 11.38 -11.12 -3.13
C SER A 58 12.68 -10.73 -3.86
N LEU A 59 13.13 -9.49 -3.70
CA LEU A 59 14.38 -8.98 -4.30
C LEU A 59 15.61 -9.23 -3.43
N LEU A 60 15.49 -9.08 -2.10
CA LEU A 60 16.62 -9.06 -1.17
C LEU A 60 16.72 -10.33 -0.30
N HIS A 61 15.69 -11.16 -0.31
CA HIS A 61 15.55 -12.40 0.48
C HIS A 61 15.85 -12.24 1.97
N LYS A 62 15.54 -11.07 2.53
CA LYS A 62 15.74 -10.78 3.95
C LYS A 62 14.47 -10.20 4.53
N HIS A 63 14.02 -10.75 5.65
CA HIS A 63 12.88 -10.23 6.39
C HIS A 63 13.27 -8.94 7.12
N MET A 64 12.71 -7.81 6.67
CA MET A 64 12.85 -6.50 7.31
C MET A 64 11.61 -5.66 7.01
N ASN A 65 11.31 -4.69 7.88
CA ASN A 65 10.29 -3.68 7.61
C ASN A 65 10.87 -2.55 6.74
N TYR A 66 11.08 -2.87 5.46
CA TYR A 66 11.62 -1.97 4.45
C TYR A 66 10.81 -0.69 4.29
N PHE A 67 9.48 -0.80 4.39
CA PHE A 67 8.58 0.32 4.33
C PHE A 67 8.91 1.34 5.43
N MET A 68 9.04 0.91 6.68
CA MET A 68 9.36 1.80 7.80
C MET A 68 10.76 2.40 7.70
N VAL A 69 11.74 1.66 7.17
CA VAL A 69 13.08 2.21 6.92
C VAL A 69 13.02 3.33 5.88
N ALA A 70 12.30 3.11 4.77
CA ALA A 70 12.11 4.12 3.73
C ALA A 70 11.33 5.34 4.27
N MET A 71 10.26 5.12 5.03
CA MET A 71 9.50 6.17 5.75
C MET A 71 10.40 7.06 6.60
N ILE A 72 11.28 6.46 7.42
CA ILE A 72 12.19 7.21 8.28
C ILE A 72 13.16 8.04 7.44
N ILE A 73 13.73 7.45 6.39
CA ILE A 73 14.65 8.16 5.48
C ILE A 73 13.93 9.36 4.83
N PHE A 74 12.71 9.19 4.33
CA PHE A 74 11.94 10.26 3.71
C PHE A 74 11.49 11.33 4.71
N ALA A 75 11.11 10.93 5.93
CA ALA A 75 10.76 11.87 6.99
C ALA A 75 11.97 12.71 7.43
N LEU A 76 13.15 12.11 7.56
CA LEU A 76 14.39 12.82 7.86
C LEU A 76 14.77 13.77 6.73
N PHE A 77 14.64 13.33 5.47
CA PHE A 77 14.92 14.17 4.31
C PHE A 77 13.95 15.36 4.21
N ALA A 78 12.65 15.14 4.39
CA ALA A 78 11.65 16.21 4.40
C ALA A 78 11.89 17.20 5.53
N SER A 79 12.17 16.71 6.75
CA SER A 79 12.51 17.55 7.90
C SER A 79 13.75 18.39 7.64
N TYR A 80 14.76 17.81 7.01
CA TYR A 80 15.98 18.51 6.61
C TYR A 80 15.71 19.61 5.58
N CYS A 81 14.93 19.33 4.53
CA CYS A 81 14.55 20.33 3.54
C CYS A 81 13.71 21.47 4.13
N LEU A 82 12.80 21.17 5.06
CA LEU A 82 12.02 22.17 5.79
C LEU A 82 12.91 23.04 6.68
N LEU A 83 13.91 22.45 7.34
CA LEU A 83 14.87 23.20 8.15
C LEU A 83 15.74 24.13 7.28
N LEU A 84 16.20 23.66 6.11
CA LEU A 84 16.90 24.51 5.14
C LEU A 84 16.02 25.65 4.64
N LEU A 85 14.73 25.38 4.38
CA LEU A 85 13.77 26.41 3.99
C LEU A 85 13.58 27.42 5.13
N LEU A 86 13.47 26.98 6.38
CA LEU A 86 13.36 27.87 7.54
C LEU A 86 14.59 28.78 7.64
N PHE A 87 15.80 28.23 7.54
CA PHE A 87 17.03 29.03 7.57
C PHE A 87 17.11 30.00 6.39
N ALA A 88 16.72 29.57 5.19
CA ALA A 88 16.62 30.44 4.02
C ALA A 88 15.67 31.61 4.28
N LEU A 89 14.48 31.36 4.85
CA LEU A 89 13.51 32.40 5.19
C LEU A 89 14.05 33.37 6.27
N VAL A 90 14.74 32.85 7.29
CA VAL A 90 15.38 33.68 8.33
C VAL A 90 16.46 34.57 7.71
N GLN A 91 17.31 34.05 6.83
CA GLN A 91 18.32 34.83 6.12
C GLN A 91 17.69 35.93 5.25
N VAL A 92 16.58 35.64 4.56
CA VAL A 92 15.81 36.67 3.82
C VAL A 92 15.31 37.76 4.76
N VAL A 93 14.80 37.41 5.94
CA VAL A 93 14.33 38.39 6.94
C VAL A 93 15.48 39.23 7.50
N LEU A 94 16.61 38.60 7.80
CA LEU A 94 17.82 39.25 8.32
C LEU A 94 18.61 40.01 7.24
N ARG A 95 18.25 39.85 5.95
CA ARG A 95 18.92 40.44 4.78
C ARG A 95 20.36 39.95 4.59
N GLU A 96 20.61 38.70 4.94
CA GLU A 96 21.88 38.05 4.67
C GLU A 96 21.88 37.39 3.28
N ASN A 97 23.06 37.23 2.69
CA ASN A 97 23.19 36.51 1.43
C ASN A 97 22.88 35.03 1.65
N LEU A 98 21.94 34.46 0.87
CA LEU A 98 21.78 33.01 0.84
C LEU A 98 22.92 32.39 0.04
N ASP A 99 23.91 31.88 0.76
CA ASP A 99 24.91 30.98 0.21
C ASP A 99 24.70 29.57 0.77
N LEU A 100 24.25 28.67 -0.10
CA LEU A 100 24.03 27.28 0.25
C LEU A 100 25.34 26.51 0.06
N HIS A 101 25.91 26.02 1.15
CA HIS A 101 27.13 25.21 1.11
C HIS A 101 26.96 23.99 0.18
N TRP A 102 28.04 23.60 -0.52
CA TRP A 102 27.99 22.55 -1.55
C TRP A 102 27.51 21.19 -1.02
N ILE A 103 27.75 20.90 0.26
CA ILE A 103 27.25 19.68 0.92
C ILE A 103 25.71 19.63 0.88
N HIS A 104 25.02 20.72 1.17
CA HIS A 104 23.55 20.75 1.12
C HIS A 104 23.04 20.53 -0.30
N LYS A 105 23.75 21.08 -1.31
CA LYS A 105 23.43 20.84 -2.73
C LYS A 105 23.56 19.35 -3.07
N ALA A 106 24.64 18.72 -2.66
CA ALA A 106 24.85 17.28 -2.86
C ALA A 106 23.77 16.44 -2.16
N LEU A 107 23.44 16.73 -0.91
CA LEU A 107 22.41 16.01 -0.14
C LEU A 107 21.02 16.14 -0.77
N ILE A 108 20.66 17.34 -1.24
CA ILE A 108 19.42 17.57 -1.98
C ILE A 108 19.39 16.73 -3.26
N CYS A 109 20.48 16.73 -4.05
CA CYS A 109 20.55 15.94 -5.27
C CYS A 109 20.40 14.43 -5.01
N VAL A 110 21.06 13.91 -3.97
CA VAL A 110 20.93 12.50 -3.57
C VAL A 110 19.49 12.16 -3.18
N GLY A 111 18.84 13.04 -2.40
CA GLY A 111 17.45 12.84 -2.01
C GLY A 111 16.47 12.86 -3.19
N VAL A 112 16.67 13.74 -4.17
CA VAL A 112 15.89 13.74 -5.43
C VAL A 112 16.04 12.42 -6.15
N VAL A 113 17.28 11.95 -6.34
CA VAL A 113 17.56 10.68 -7.03
C VAL A 113 16.87 9.52 -6.31
N LEU A 114 16.88 9.50 -4.98
CA LEU A 114 16.21 8.47 -4.19
C LEU A 114 14.69 8.50 -4.37
N ILE A 115 14.07 9.70 -4.33
CA ILE A 115 12.63 9.87 -4.56
C ILE A 115 12.26 9.39 -5.97
N VAL A 116 12.99 9.83 -6.99
CA VAL A 116 12.74 9.43 -8.39
C VAL A 116 12.90 7.92 -8.57
N ALA A 117 13.93 7.31 -7.99
CA ALA A 117 14.13 5.88 -8.05
C ALA A 117 12.94 5.12 -7.44
N MET A 118 12.43 5.57 -6.29
CA MET A 118 11.27 4.95 -5.67
C MET A 118 9.97 5.16 -6.45
N ILE A 119 9.76 6.34 -7.05
CA ILE A 119 8.62 6.57 -7.95
C ILE A 119 8.67 5.57 -9.11
N VAL A 120 9.85 5.34 -9.70
CA VAL A 120 10.03 4.37 -10.79
C VAL A 120 9.71 2.95 -10.32
N VAL A 121 10.22 2.53 -9.15
CA VAL A 121 9.94 1.20 -8.59
C VAL A 121 8.44 1.02 -8.37
N MET A 122 7.77 1.96 -7.69
CA MET A 122 6.33 1.89 -7.45
C MET A 122 5.54 1.87 -8.77
N THR A 123 5.87 2.73 -9.72
CA THR A 123 5.16 2.79 -11.02
C THR A 123 5.29 1.50 -11.82
N LEU A 124 6.46 0.84 -11.76
CA LEU A 124 6.72 -0.38 -12.55
C LEU A 124 6.27 -1.66 -11.84
N LYS A 125 6.24 -1.68 -10.51
CA LYS A 125 5.98 -2.90 -9.72
C LYS A 125 4.64 -2.91 -9.02
N GLN A 126 4.08 -1.74 -8.69
CA GLN A 126 2.81 -1.58 -7.98
C GLN A 126 2.03 -0.37 -8.54
N PRO A 127 1.64 -0.37 -9.83
CA PRO A 127 0.96 0.77 -10.44
C PRO A 127 -0.38 1.10 -9.78
N GLU A 128 -1.04 0.11 -9.18
CA GLU A 128 -2.32 0.26 -8.49
C GLU A 128 -2.29 1.24 -7.30
N GLU A 129 -1.16 1.35 -6.60
CA GLU A 129 -0.99 2.23 -5.42
C GLU A 129 -1.24 3.71 -5.76
N TRP A 130 -1.01 4.09 -7.01
CA TRP A 130 -1.23 5.45 -7.48
C TRP A 130 -2.70 5.86 -7.48
N HIS A 131 -3.64 4.92 -7.47
CA HIS A 131 -5.08 5.23 -7.37
C HIS A 131 -5.46 5.75 -5.97
N ILE A 132 -4.69 5.41 -4.93
CA ILE A 132 -4.97 5.80 -3.55
C ILE A 132 -4.66 7.29 -3.33
N VAL A 133 -3.63 7.83 -4.00
CA VAL A 133 -3.20 9.23 -3.86
C VAL A 133 -4.30 10.24 -4.23
N PRO A 134 -4.94 10.21 -5.42
CA PRO A 134 -6.00 11.15 -5.76
C PRO A 134 -7.24 10.97 -4.87
N LEU A 135 -7.56 9.73 -4.47
CA LEU A 135 -8.67 9.46 -3.55
C LEU A 135 -8.41 10.11 -2.17
N SER A 136 -7.19 9.96 -1.65
CA SER A 136 -6.78 10.59 -0.39
C SER A 136 -6.75 12.12 -0.49
N LEU A 137 -6.34 12.68 -1.64
CA LEU A 137 -6.42 14.11 -1.87
C LEU A 137 -7.86 14.62 -1.90
N GLN A 138 -8.81 13.88 -2.49
CA GLN A 138 -10.23 14.25 -2.44
C GLN A 138 -10.79 14.19 -1.01
N TYR A 139 -10.42 13.16 -0.25
CA TYR A 139 -10.79 13.01 1.15
C TYR A 139 -10.25 14.16 2.02
N THR A 140 -8.99 14.54 1.82
CA THR A 140 -8.32 15.60 2.59
C THR A 140 -8.52 17.01 2.03
N ALA A 141 -9.07 17.16 0.83
CA ALA A 141 -9.20 18.43 0.13
C ALA A 141 -9.89 19.55 0.93
N PRO A 142 -10.98 19.31 1.69
CA PRO A 142 -11.57 20.35 2.53
C PRO A 142 -10.57 20.92 3.55
N PHE A 143 -9.80 20.06 4.20
CA PHE A 143 -8.80 20.47 5.19
C PHE A 143 -7.61 21.18 4.54
N LEU A 144 -7.16 20.70 3.38
CA LEU A 144 -6.11 21.35 2.58
C LEU A 144 -6.55 22.76 2.13
N GLN A 145 -7.82 22.92 1.75
CA GLN A 145 -8.40 24.20 1.37
C GLN A 145 -8.42 25.18 2.56
N PHE A 146 -8.89 24.75 3.73
CA PHE A 146 -8.85 25.57 4.94
C PHE A 146 -7.42 26.00 5.29
N GLY A 147 -6.46 25.07 5.23
CA GLY A 147 -5.04 25.34 5.43
C GLY A 147 -4.50 26.36 4.42
N ALA A 148 -4.85 26.22 3.14
CA ALA A 148 -4.45 27.13 2.08
C ALA A 148 -5.00 28.55 2.27
N VAL A 149 -6.26 28.70 2.68
CA VAL A 149 -6.86 30.01 3.03
C VAL A 149 -6.12 30.64 4.21
N GLY A 150 -5.80 29.86 5.25
CA GLY A 150 -5.02 30.32 6.39
C GLY A 150 -3.63 30.80 5.98
N ALA A 151 -2.91 30.01 5.18
CA ALA A 151 -1.58 30.35 4.67
C ALA A 151 -1.61 31.61 3.79
N LEU A 152 -2.57 31.71 2.87
CA LEU A 152 -2.77 32.89 2.01
C LEU A 152 -2.98 34.15 2.85
N THR A 153 -3.81 34.05 3.90
CA THR A 153 -4.10 35.16 4.81
C THR A 153 -2.84 35.60 5.56
N LEU A 154 -2.09 34.66 6.14
CA LEU A 154 -0.88 34.93 6.92
C LEU A 154 0.27 35.48 6.06
N LEU A 155 0.39 35.05 4.80
CA LEU A 155 1.48 35.47 3.90
C LEU A 155 1.13 36.72 3.09
N SER A 156 -0.13 37.14 3.05
CA SER A 156 -0.60 38.28 2.26
C SER A 156 0.18 39.57 2.54
N TRP A 157 0.53 39.88 3.79
CA TRP A 157 1.27 41.09 4.13
C TRP A 157 2.69 41.13 3.52
N LEU A 158 3.37 39.98 3.40
CA LEU A 158 4.67 39.87 2.75
C LEU A 158 4.56 40.15 1.25
N VAL A 159 3.49 39.66 0.62
CA VAL A 159 3.19 39.93 -0.79
C VAL A 159 2.94 41.42 -1.00
N PHE A 160 2.11 42.06 -0.16
CA PHE A 160 1.84 43.50 -0.26
C PHE A 160 3.09 44.36 0.00
N ARG A 161 3.93 43.97 0.95
CA ARG A 161 5.22 44.63 1.19
C ARG A 161 6.11 44.57 -0.04
N THR A 162 6.23 43.39 -0.66
CA THR A 162 7.03 43.19 -1.88
C THR A 162 6.46 43.98 -3.06
N PHE A 163 5.14 43.96 -3.23
CA PHE A 163 4.42 44.71 -4.26
C PHE A 163 4.74 46.22 -4.19
N ASN A 164 4.84 46.79 -2.99
CA ASN A 164 5.16 48.20 -2.80
C ASN A 164 6.64 48.55 -3.09
N GLN A 165 7.53 47.57 -3.18
CA GLN A 165 8.98 47.76 -3.29
C GLN A 165 9.55 47.52 -4.71
N VAL A 166 8.80 46.87 -5.61
CA VAL A 166 9.28 46.48 -6.94
C VAL A 166 8.90 47.46 -8.07
N GLN A 167 9.54 47.32 -9.23
CA GLN A 167 9.25 48.10 -10.45
C GLN A 167 7.83 47.81 -11.01
N GLU A 168 7.23 48.77 -11.71
CA GLU A 168 5.84 48.70 -12.23
C GLU A 168 5.51 47.42 -13.03
N LYS A 169 6.42 46.93 -13.88
CA LYS A 169 6.20 45.69 -14.65
C LYS A 169 6.08 44.46 -13.74
N SER A 170 6.85 44.41 -12.66
CA SER A 170 6.84 43.32 -11.68
C SER A 170 5.64 43.40 -10.74
N LYS A 171 5.09 44.60 -10.50
CA LYS A 171 3.85 44.78 -9.72
C LYS A 171 2.68 44.05 -10.35
N PHE A 172 2.50 44.21 -11.66
CA PHE A 172 1.45 43.50 -12.39
C PHE A 172 1.57 41.98 -12.23
N LEU A 173 2.78 41.43 -12.38
CA LEU A 173 3.03 39.99 -12.23
C LEU A 173 2.73 39.48 -10.81
N ILE A 174 3.13 40.24 -9.77
CA ILE A 174 2.86 39.88 -8.38
C ILE A 174 1.35 39.91 -8.10
N ALA A 175 0.66 40.99 -8.50
CA ALA A 175 -0.77 41.13 -8.28
C ALA A 175 -1.58 40.07 -9.04
N ALA A 176 -1.25 39.82 -10.32
CA ALA A 176 -1.90 38.79 -11.12
C ALA A 176 -1.71 37.41 -10.50
N SER A 177 -0.48 37.04 -10.13
CA SER A 177 -0.18 35.76 -9.48
C SER A 177 -0.95 35.60 -8.16
N PHE A 178 -0.99 36.64 -7.33
CA PHE A 178 -1.72 36.61 -6.06
C PHE A 178 -3.23 36.47 -6.27
N LEU A 179 -3.82 37.19 -7.23
CA LEU A 179 -5.25 37.11 -7.55
C LEU A 179 -5.62 35.75 -8.13
N ILE A 180 -4.82 35.19 -9.05
CA ILE A 180 -5.03 33.86 -9.62
C ILE A 180 -4.97 32.80 -8.52
N LEU A 181 -3.95 32.84 -7.67
CA LEU A 181 -3.81 31.90 -6.56
C LEU A 181 -4.97 32.01 -5.57
N SER A 182 -5.38 33.25 -5.23
CA SER A 182 -6.52 33.50 -4.36
C SER A 182 -7.81 32.94 -4.95
N ALA A 183 -8.10 33.26 -6.22
CA ALA A 183 -9.27 32.76 -6.93
C ALA A 183 -9.27 31.22 -6.98
N PHE A 184 -8.14 30.60 -7.28
CA PHE A 184 -8.01 29.14 -7.26
C PHE A 184 -8.33 28.56 -5.88
N ILE A 185 -7.76 29.09 -4.79
CA ILE A 185 -7.99 28.59 -3.43
C ILE A 185 -9.47 28.77 -3.03
N TYR A 186 -10.07 29.94 -3.28
CA TYR A 186 -11.46 30.21 -2.90
C TYR A 186 -12.50 29.51 -3.78
N LEU A 187 -12.18 29.19 -5.04
CA LEU A 187 -13.05 28.43 -5.94
C LEU A 187 -12.83 26.92 -5.86
N SER A 188 -11.72 26.47 -5.28
CA SER A 188 -11.42 25.03 -5.13
C SER A 188 -12.53 24.21 -4.47
N PRO A 189 -13.36 24.71 -3.51
CA PRO A 189 -14.48 23.93 -2.98
C PRO A 189 -15.47 23.44 -4.03
N LEU A 190 -15.60 24.13 -5.17
CA LEU A 190 -16.47 23.71 -6.27
C LEU A 190 -15.95 22.46 -7.00
N LEU A 191 -14.68 22.11 -6.81
CA LEU A 191 -14.02 20.95 -7.41
C LEU A 191 -13.89 19.78 -6.43
N ILE A 192 -14.29 19.95 -5.17
CA ILE A 192 -14.15 18.92 -4.13
C ILE A 192 -15.37 18.01 -4.16
N HIS A 193 -15.18 16.80 -4.65
CA HIS A 193 -16.12 15.70 -4.52
C HIS A 193 -15.67 14.82 -3.36
N SER A 194 -16.29 14.97 -2.18
CA SER A 194 -15.95 14.11 -1.05
C SER A 194 -16.67 12.77 -1.17
N PRO A 195 -15.95 11.63 -1.24
CA PRO A 195 -16.58 10.32 -1.28
C PRO A 195 -17.30 9.96 0.03
N CYS A 196 -17.08 10.72 1.11
CA CYS A 196 -17.63 10.45 2.44
C CYS A 196 -18.96 11.17 2.71
N LEU A 197 -19.37 12.11 1.85
CA LEU A 197 -20.64 12.81 1.98
C LEU A 197 -21.68 12.10 1.10
N ILE A 198 -22.27 11.02 1.64
CA ILE A 198 -23.33 10.25 0.97
C ILE A 198 -24.61 10.37 1.79
N ASP A 199 -25.77 10.45 1.13
CA ASP A 199 -27.05 10.39 1.82
C ASP A 199 -27.26 8.98 2.37
N ILE A 200 -27.49 8.87 3.69
CA ILE A 200 -27.72 7.60 4.38
C ILE A 200 -28.91 6.83 3.79
N LYS A 201 -29.88 7.53 3.17
CA LYS A 201 -31.02 6.90 2.50
C LYS A 201 -30.67 6.22 1.17
N GLU A 202 -29.55 6.61 0.56
CA GLU A 202 -29.02 5.96 -0.65
C GLU A 202 -28.18 4.72 -0.29
N LEU A 203 -27.75 4.59 0.97
CA LEU A 203 -27.04 3.41 1.45
C LEU A 203 -28.03 2.31 1.87
N ASN A 204 -28.34 1.39 0.96
CA ASN A 204 -28.76 0.03 1.33
C ASN A 204 -27.54 -0.81 1.79
N LEU A 205 -26.56 -0.20 2.46
CA LEU A 205 -25.30 -0.88 2.78
C LEU A 205 -25.46 -1.76 4.01
N THR A 206 -25.74 -3.04 3.78
CA THR A 206 -25.35 -4.09 4.74
C THR A 206 -23.84 -4.03 4.92
N LYS A 207 -23.36 -4.07 6.17
CA LYS A 207 -21.94 -4.17 6.47
C LYS A 207 -21.33 -5.34 5.67
N PRO A 208 -20.23 -5.15 4.91
CA PRO A 208 -19.59 -6.24 4.20
C PRO A 208 -19.15 -7.35 5.15
N ASP A 209 -19.25 -8.59 4.68
CA ASP A 209 -18.73 -9.75 5.40
C ASP A 209 -17.20 -9.72 5.45
N LEU A 210 -16.63 -10.25 6.53
CA LEU A 210 -15.18 -10.33 6.70
C LEU A 210 -14.66 -11.67 6.17
N TRP A 211 -13.64 -11.62 5.33
CA TRP A 211 -12.99 -12.78 4.71
C TRP A 211 -11.58 -12.90 5.29
N GLY A 212 -11.26 -14.07 5.85
CA GLY A 212 -9.96 -14.34 6.46
C GLY A 212 -8.92 -14.70 5.41
N HIS A 213 -8.28 -13.69 4.82
CA HIS A 213 -7.19 -13.84 3.85
C HIS A 213 -6.02 -14.60 4.48
N ARG A 214 -5.81 -15.86 4.05
CA ARG A 214 -4.87 -16.83 4.64
C ARG A 214 -5.10 -17.06 6.13
N GLY A 215 -6.36 -16.94 6.56
CA GLY A 215 -6.81 -16.96 7.95
C GLY A 215 -6.75 -15.57 8.60
N ALA A 216 -5.98 -15.42 9.67
CA ALA A 216 -5.73 -14.17 10.38
C ALA A 216 -4.21 -13.91 10.48
N PRO A 217 -3.55 -13.50 9.38
CA PRO A 217 -2.08 -13.39 9.29
C PRO A 217 -1.48 -12.35 10.25
N MET A 218 -2.26 -11.36 10.66
CA MET A 218 -1.86 -10.40 11.69
C MET A 218 -1.87 -11.00 13.11
N LEU A 219 -2.50 -12.14 13.32
CA LEU A 219 -2.67 -12.79 14.62
C LEU A 219 -1.87 -14.11 14.72
N ALA A 220 -1.65 -14.79 13.61
CA ALA A 220 -0.96 -16.07 13.57
C ALA A 220 -0.26 -16.27 12.21
N PRO A 221 0.69 -17.21 12.08
CA PRO A 221 1.42 -17.42 10.84
C PRO A 221 0.45 -17.77 9.69
N GLU A 222 0.52 -17.06 8.57
CA GLU A 222 -0.40 -17.22 7.43
C GLU A 222 -0.49 -18.67 6.92
N ASN A 223 -1.65 -19.08 6.39
CA ASN A 223 -1.87 -20.44 5.84
C ASN A 223 -1.51 -21.58 6.82
N THR A 224 -1.74 -21.38 8.13
CA THR A 224 -1.61 -22.42 9.17
C THR A 224 -2.93 -22.67 9.88
N MET A 225 -3.12 -23.83 10.50
CA MET A 225 -4.36 -24.15 11.22
C MET A 225 -4.64 -23.16 12.36
N MET A 226 -3.61 -22.70 13.07
CA MET A 226 -3.78 -21.63 14.07
C MET A 226 -4.33 -20.34 13.46
N SER A 227 -3.88 -19.94 12.26
CA SER A 227 -4.38 -18.76 11.57
C SER A 227 -5.86 -18.85 11.25
N PHE A 228 -6.30 -20.01 10.72
CA PHE A 228 -7.70 -20.24 10.41
C PHE A 228 -8.56 -20.35 11.68
N GLU A 229 -8.13 -21.11 12.69
CA GLU A 229 -8.84 -21.25 13.97
C GLU A 229 -9.04 -19.89 14.65
N ARG A 230 -8.02 -19.05 14.70
CA ARG A 230 -8.13 -17.70 15.27
C ARG A 230 -9.05 -16.81 14.44
N SER A 231 -8.98 -16.89 13.11
CA SER A 231 -9.91 -16.13 12.26
C SER A 231 -11.37 -16.53 12.52
N ALA A 232 -11.64 -17.82 12.74
CA ALA A 232 -12.97 -18.34 13.03
C ALA A 232 -13.50 -17.90 14.40
N THR A 233 -12.63 -17.96 15.42
CA THR A 233 -13.02 -17.80 16.83
C THR A 233 -12.91 -16.36 17.33
N GLU A 234 -12.00 -15.56 16.77
CA GLU A 234 -11.71 -14.21 17.25
C GLU A 234 -12.15 -13.10 16.28
N CYS A 235 -12.25 -13.39 14.98
CA CYS A 235 -12.52 -12.37 13.95
C CYS A 235 -13.93 -12.42 13.33
N ASN A 236 -14.73 -13.47 13.61
CA ASN A 236 -16.07 -13.68 13.00
C ASN A 236 -16.02 -13.61 11.46
N VAL A 237 -15.02 -14.25 10.86
CA VAL A 237 -14.93 -14.37 9.40
C VAL A 237 -16.06 -15.25 8.86
N LYS A 238 -16.56 -14.93 7.66
CA LYS A 238 -17.57 -15.72 6.94
C LYS A 238 -16.96 -16.66 5.92
N VAL A 239 -15.75 -16.34 5.47
CA VAL A 239 -15.01 -17.09 4.46
C VAL A 239 -13.56 -17.22 4.91
N PHE A 240 -13.00 -18.41 4.85
CA PHE A 240 -11.56 -18.63 4.82
C PHE A 240 -11.08 -18.48 3.39
N GLU A 241 -10.13 -17.59 3.18
CA GLU A 241 -9.40 -17.51 1.92
C GLU A 241 -8.03 -18.18 2.12
N THR A 242 -7.57 -18.92 1.13
CA THR A 242 -6.30 -19.64 1.18
C THR A 242 -5.76 -19.88 -0.22
N ASP A 243 -4.50 -20.30 -0.27
CA ASP A 243 -3.84 -20.71 -1.51
C ASP A 243 -3.58 -22.22 -1.51
N VAL A 244 -3.95 -22.91 -2.57
CA VAL A 244 -3.81 -24.37 -2.70
C VAL A 244 -2.75 -24.73 -3.74
N GLN A 245 -1.88 -25.66 -3.36
CA GLN A 245 -0.90 -26.31 -4.23
C GLN A 245 -0.97 -27.83 -4.07
N LEU A 246 -0.41 -28.57 -5.03
CA LEU A 246 -0.37 -30.04 -5.00
C LEU A 246 1.07 -30.51 -4.75
N SER A 247 1.23 -31.39 -3.76
CA SER A 247 2.50 -32.07 -3.50
C SER A 247 2.85 -33.07 -4.61
N LYS A 248 4.06 -33.64 -4.56
CA LYS A 248 4.51 -34.69 -5.49
C LYS A 248 3.62 -35.94 -5.46
N ASP A 249 3.14 -36.28 -4.27
CA ASP A 249 2.18 -37.36 -4.01
C ASP A 249 0.70 -36.95 -4.22
N ARG A 250 0.47 -35.79 -4.86
CA ARG A 250 -0.87 -35.29 -5.28
C ARG A 250 -1.81 -34.99 -4.12
N ILE A 251 -1.27 -34.62 -2.97
CA ILE A 251 -2.05 -34.18 -1.80
C ILE A 251 -2.16 -32.65 -1.86
N PRO A 252 -3.38 -32.08 -1.83
CA PRO A 252 -3.55 -30.63 -1.78
C PRO A 252 -3.11 -30.06 -0.42
N PHE A 253 -2.29 -29.02 -0.44
CA PHE A 253 -1.75 -28.35 0.75
C PHE A 253 -1.83 -26.83 0.63
N LEU A 254 -1.73 -26.15 1.77
CA LEU A 254 -1.93 -24.70 1.85
C LEU A 254 -0.59 -23.95 1.81
N MET A 255 -0.38 -23.13 0.79
CA MET A 255 0.82 -22.30 0.65
C MET A 255 0.63 -21.23 -0.43
N HIS A 256 0.90 -19.98 -0.06
CA HIS A 256 0.74 -18.83 -0.95
C HIS A 256 1.82 -18.74 -2.03
N ASP A 257 3.07 -18.71 -1.59
CA ASP A 257 4.19 -18.56 -2.52
C ASP A 257 4.22 -19.83 -3.39
N HIS A 258 4.35 -19.67 -4.71
CA HIS A 258 4.24 -20.78 -5.66
C HIS A 258 5.35 -20.77 -6.73
N GLU A 259 6.12 -19.69 -6.81
CA GLU A 259 7.25 -19.55 -7.73
C GLU A 259 8.57 -19.51 -6.95
N GLY A 260 9.58 -20.22 -7.45
CA GLY A 260 11.00 -20.02 -7.13
C GLY A 260 11.34 -19.91 -5.63
N GLU A 261 11.79 -21.00 -5.01
CA GLU A 261 12.09 -21.04 -3.57
C GLU A 261 10.86 -20.72 -2.69
N PHE A 262 9.68 -21.17 -3.12
CA PHE A 262 8.39 -20.82 -2.54
C PHE A 262 8.25 -21.07 -1.03
N LEU A 263 8.98 -22.05 -0.50
CA LEU A 263 8.97 -22.37 0.93
C LEU A 263 9.82 -21.42 1.79
N LYS A 264 10.67 -20.58 1.19
CA LYS A 264 11.72 -19.85 1.90
C LYS A 264 11.20 -18.72 2.79
N ARG A 265 10.09 -18.07 2.41
CA ARG A 265 9.56 -16.92 3.16
C ARG A 265 8.94 -17.34 4.49
N THR A 266 8.18 -18.42 4.47
CA THR A 266 7.29 -18.83 5.56
C THR A 266 7.67 -20.17 6.19
N THR A 267 8.84 -20.74 5.86
CA THR A 267 9.29 -22.00 6.48
C THR A 267 10.78 -22.01 6.84
N ASN A 268 11.22 -23.08 7.51
CA ASN A 268 12.62 -23.35 7.82
C ASN A 268 13.35 -24.17 6.74
N VAL A 269 12.85 -24.22 5.51
CA VAL A 269 13.49 -24.96 4.41
C VAL A 269 14.93 -24.48 4.19
N THR A 270 15.84 -25.41 3.95
CA THR A 270 17.24 -25.12 3.61
C THR A 270 17.60 -25.51 2.17
N GLN A 271 16.85 -26.45 1.61
CA GLN A 271 17.04 -26.93 0.24
C GLN A 271 16.22 -26.08 -0.72
N LYS A 272 16.78 -25.88 -1.92
CA LYS A 272 16.07 -25.21 -3.00
C LYS A 272 15.05 -26.16 -3.62
N ILE A 273 13.78 -25.92 -3.33
CA ILE A 273 12.63 -26.60 -3.94
C ILE A 273 11.89 -25.56 -4.77
N SER A 274 11.68 -25.85 -6.05
CA SER A 274 11.14 -24.84 -6.98
C SER A 274 9.63 -24.85 -7.00
N TYR A 275 9.01 -26.03 -6.88
CA TYR A 275 7.57 -26.21 -7.00
C TYR A 275 7.03 -27.25 -6.01
N GLY A 276 5.76 -27.11 -5.61
CA GLY A 276 5.10 -28.05 -4.69
C GLY A 276 5.10 -29.50 -5.18
N ASN A 277 4.97 -29.73 -6.48
CA ASN A 277 4.92 -31.07 -7.08
C ASN A 277 6.27 -31.80 -7.14
N GLU A 278 7.35 -31.20 -6.62
CA GLU A 278 8.68 -31.81 -6.52
C GLU A 278 8.93 -32.47 -5.15
N VAL A 279 8.07 -32.20 -4.16
CA VAL A 279 8.26 -32.61 -2.77
C VAL A 279 7.03 -33.35 -2.24
N ASP A 280 7.26 -34.45 -1.51
CA ASP A 280 6.20 -35.26 -0.92
C ASP A 280 5.59 -34.55 0.30
N MET A 281 4.29 -34.75 0.56
CA MET A 281 3.57 -34.06 1.65
C MET A 281 4.18 -34.33 3.02
N SER A 282 4.71 -35.53 3.25
CA SER A 282 5.43 -35.87 4.49
C SER A 282 6.62 -34.95 4.78
N THR A 283 7.34 -34.52 3.73
CA THR A 283 8.44 -33.58 3.85
C THR A 283 7.92 -32.17 4.11
N LEU A 284 6.87 -31.74 3.40
CA LEU A 284 6.21 -30.45 3.64
C LEU A 284 5.71 -30.32 5.08
N LYS A 285 5.04 -31.34 5.62
CA LYS A 285 4.58 -31.39 7.02
C LYS A 285 5.72 -31.36 8.05
N SER A 286 6.92 -31.80 7.67
CA SER A 286 8.08 -31.76 8.58
C SER A 286 8.70 -30.36 8.71
N LEU A 287 8.36 -29.45 7.79
CA LEU A 287 8.83 -28.06 7.85
C LEU A 287 8.05 -27.28 8.90
N ASN A 288 8.77 -26.44 9.61
CA ASN A 288 8.18 -25.47 10.51
C ASN A 288 7.67 -24.28 9.70
N ALA A 289 6.38 -23.98 9.78
CA ALA A 289 5.69 -22.90 9.06
C ALA A 289 5.33 -21.70 9.97
N GLY A 290 5.85 -21.67 11.19
CA GLY A 290 5.39 -20.76 12.25
C GLY A 290 6.47 -19.89 12.88
N LYS A 291 7.68 -20.41 13.03
CA LYS A 291 8.81 -19.75 13.67
C LYS A 291 9.19 -18.43 13.01
N TRP A 292 9.09 -18.35 11.67
CA TRP A 292 9.36 -17.12 10.92
C TRP A 292 8.48 -15.95 11.38
N PHE A 293 7.23 -16.21 11.77
CA PHE A 293 6.29 -15.19 12.21
C PHE A 293 6.71 -14.61 13.57
N ILE A 294 7.19 -15.46 14.47
CA ILE A 294 7.68 -15.04 15.80
C ILE A 294 9.03 -14.31 15.69
N GLU A 295 9.95 -14.82 14.87
CA GLU A 295 11.31 -14.27 14.75
C GLU A 295 11.33 -12.95 13.97
N ASN A 296 10.53 -12.84 12.91
CA ASN A 296 10.53 -11.67 12.03
C ASN A 296 9.49 -10.61 12.44
N ASP A 297 8.45 -10.99 13.18
CA ASP A 297 7.32 -10.14 13.58
C ASP A 297 6.83 -9.23 12.42
N PRO A 298 6.42 -9.83 11.28
CA PRO A 298 6.18 -9.10 10.03
C PRO A 298 5.14 -7.99 10.19
N PHE A 299 4.12 -8.22 11.02
CA PHE A 299 3.01 -7.29 11.25
C PHE A 299 3.18 -6.45 12.53
N GLN A 300 4.27 -6.63 13.28
CA GLN A 300 4.50 -5.99 14.59
C GLN A 300 3.43 -6.33 15.65
N THR A 301 2.87 -7.53 15.57
CA THR A 301 1.76 -7.99 16.41
C THR A 301 2.16 -9.11 17.37
N VAL A 302 3.36 -9.67 17.25
CA VAL A 302 3.83 -10.77 18.11
C VAL A 302 3.78 -10.38 19.58
N HIS A 303 4.01 -9.11 19.92
CA HIS A 303 3.90 -8.60 21.29
C HIS A 303 2.50 -8.76 21.91
N LEU A 304 1.44 -8.85 21.11
CA LEU A 304 0.05 -9.04 21.56
C LEU A 304 -0.25 -10.50 21.96
N LEU A 305 0.62 -11.45 21.61
CA LEU A 305 0.41 -12.87 21.87
C LEU A 305 0.75 -13.22 23.32
N THR A 306 -0.11 -14.01 23.95
CA THR A 306 0.20 -14.68 25.21
C THR A 306 1.35 -15.68 25.03
N LYS A 307 1.98 -16.10 26.13
CA LYS A 307 3.07 -17.08 26.08
C LYS A 307 2.66 -18.38 25.36
N SER A 308 1.48 -18.92 25.70
CA SER A 308 0.95 -20.13 25.07
C SER A 308 0.68 -19.93 23.59
N GLN A 309 0.08 -18.80 23.19
CA GLN A 309 -0.13 -18.50 21.77
C GLN A 309 1.19 -18.40 21.00
N ARG A 310 2.26 -17.85 21.59
CA ARG A 310 3.58 -17.84 20.95
C ARG A 310 4.15 -19.24 20.75
N GLU A 311 4.02 -20.11 21.76
CA GLU A 311 4.47 -21.51 21.66
C GLU A 311 3.69 -22.28 20.58
N THR A 312 2.37 -22.04 20.47
CA THR A 312 1.53 -22.61 19.41
C THR A 312 1.91 -22.06 18.03
N ALA A 313 2.11 -20.75 17.92
CA ALA A 313 2.52 -20.11 16.67
C ALA A 313 3.90 -20.59 16.20
N ASP A 314 4.86 -20.75 17.11
CA ASP A 314 6.21 -21.23 16.80
C ASP A 314 6.24 -22.67 16.29
N SER A 315 5.24 -23.50 16.65
CA SER A 315 5.19 -24.93 16.33
C SER A 315 4.28 -25.30 15.15
N GLN A 316 3.77 -24.31 14.39
CA GLN A 316 2.92 -24.57 13.22
C GLN A 316 3.69 -25.29 12.10
N THR A 317 2.94 -26.07 11.31
CA THR A 317 3.41 -26.79 10.12
C THR A 317 2.52 -26.44 8.92
N ILE A 318 2.94 -26.85 7.71
CA ILE A 318 2.15 -26.69 6.48
C ILE A 318 0.90 -27.60 6.54
N PRO A 319 -0.33 -27.06 6.48
CA PRO A 319 -1.56 -27.86 6.51
C PRO A 319 -1.85 -28.55 5.18
N GLU A 320 -2.60 -29.66 5.23
CA GLU A 320 -3.33 -30.16 4.07
C GLU A 320 -4.63 -29.37 3.89
N LEU A 321 -5.16 -29.33 2.66
CA LEU A 321 -6.48 -28.75 2.39
C LEU A 321 -7.58 -29.44 3.23
N LYS A 322 -7.42 -30.75 3.46
CA LYS A 322 -8.32 -31.54 4.30
C LYS A 322 -8.49 -30.96 5.71
N ASP A 323 -7.39 -30.50 6.32
CA ASP A 323 -7.40 -29.95 7.68
C ASP A 323 -8.28 -28.68 7.74
N LEU A 324 -8.19 -27.83 6.71
CA LEU A 324 -9.03 -26.63 6.58
C LEU A 324 -10.49 -26.97 6.26
N LEU A 325 -10.75 -27.96 5.40
CA LEU A 325 -12.11 -28.43 5.10
C LEU A 325 -12.81 -28.97 6.36
N ASP A 326 -12.08 -29.69 7.22
CA ASP A 326 -12.58 -30.18 8.50
C ASP A 326 -12.94 -29.02 9.44
N LEU A 327 -12.08 -28.00 9.55
CA LEU A 327 -12.35 -26.80 10.34
C LEU A 327 -13.54 -25.99 9.80
N ALA A 328 -13.64 -25.82 8.49
CA ALA A 328 -14.74 -25.11 7.83
C ALA A 328 -16.09 -25.80 8.08
N LYS A 329 -16.14 -27.14 8.01
CA LYS A 329 -17.32 -27.93 8.42
C LYS A 329 -17.69 -27.69 9.88
N GLN A 330 -16.71 -27.71 10.78
CA GLN A 330 -16.93 -27.54 12.22
C GLN A 330 -17.54 -26.18 12.55
N HIS A 331 -17.08 -25.12 11.88
CA HIS A 331 -17.52 -23.75 12.15
C HIS A 331 -18.60 -23.23 11.20
N ASN A 332 -19.01 -24.02 10.20
CA ASN A 332 -19.91 -23.63 9.13
C ASN A 332 -19.45 -22.32 8.44
N ILE A 333 -18.16 -22.27 8.10
CA ILE A 333 -17.50 -21.16 7.42
C ILE A 333 -17.22 -21.56 5.98
N SER A 334 -17.39 -20.64 5.04
CA SER A 334 -17.13 -20.92 3.63
C SER A 334 -15.63 -20.91 3.33
N ILE A 335 -15.20 -21.54 2.24
CA ILE A 335 -13.81 -21.51 1.77
C ILE A 335 -13.81 -20.97 0.34
N ILE A 336 -12.91 -20.04 0.08
CA ILE A 336 -12.48 -19.64 -1.26
C ILE A 336 -10.97 -19.87 -1.37
N PHE A 337 -10.48 -20.21 -2.55
CA PHE A 337 -9.04 -20.40 -2.72
C PHE A 337 -8.56 -20.19 -4.15
N ASP A 338 -7.32 -19.74 -4.26
CA ASP A 338 -6.55 -19.83 -5.50
C ASP A 338 -5.93 -21.22 -5.64
N LEU A 339 -5.87 -21.73 -6.86
CA LEU A 339 -5.24 -23.02 -7.18
C LEU A 339 -4.01 -22.75 -8.05
N TYR A 340 -2.84 -22.76 -7.42
CA TYR A 340 -1.59 -22.50 -8.12
C TYR A 340 -1.08 -23.73 -8.85
N ARG A 341 -0.56 -23.47 -10.06
CA ARG A 341 -0.05 -24.49 -10.97
C ARG A 341 1.28 -24.05 -11.56
N PRO A 342 2.33 -24.89 -11.56
CA PRO A 342 3.57 -24.58 -12.26
C PRO A 342 3.32 -24.42 -13.77
N GLU A 343 3.80 -23.33 -14.38
CA GLU A 343 3.62 -23.05 -15.82
C GLU A 343 4.09 -24.20 -16.73
N ASN A 344 5.10 -24.95 -16.29
CA ASN A 344 5.69 -26.07 -17.04
C ASN A 344 4.84 -27.35 -16.99
N CYS A 345 3.75 -27.38 -16.24
CA CYS A 345 2.95 -28.58 -15.98
C CYS A 345 1.55 -28.49 -16.62
N SER A 346 1.44 -28.35 -17.94
CA SER A 346 0.14 -28.25 -18.65
C SER A 346 -0.73 -29.52 -18.64
N LYS A 347 -0.26 -30.63 -18.02
CA LYS A 347 -0.94 -31.95 -18.01
C LYS A 347 -1.24 -32.53 -16.61
N THR A 348 -1.11 -31.75 -15.55
CA THR A 348 -1.54 -32.13 -14.19
C THR A 348 -3.05 -31.98 -14.03
N ASN A 349 -3.66 -32.93 -13.33
CA ASN A 349 -5.08 -32.97 -12.98
C ASN A 349 -5.34 -32.26 -11.64
N ASP A 350 -4.71 -31.09 -11.41
CA ASP A 350 -4.75 -30.40 -10.11
C ASP A 350 -6.19 -30.04 -9.71
N THR A 351 -7.01 -29.65 -10.69
CA THR A 351 -8.43 -29.36 -10.48
C THR A 351 -9.17 -30.61 -10.03
N GLU A 352 -8.99 -31.74 -10.73
CA GLU A 352 -9.68 -32.99 -10.42
C GLU A 352 -9.26 -33.55 -9.05
N ASP A 353 -7.96 -33.51 -8.73
CA ASP A 353 -7.43 -33.97 -7.43
C ASP A 353 -7.96 -33.09 -6.29
N THR A 354 -8.03 -31.77 -6.48
CA THR A 354 -8.58 -30.83 -5.48
C THR A 354 -10.08 -31.03 -5.31
N VAL A 355 -10.84 -31.16 -6.40
CA VAL A 355 -12.28 -31.44 -6.35
C VAL A 355 -12.53 -32.77 -5.63
N LYS A 356 -11.74 -33.80 -5.93
CA LYS A 356 -11.83 -35.10 -5.28
C LYS A 356 -11.63 -34.97 -3.76
N GLU A 357 -10.60 -34.28 -3.30
CA GLU A 357 -10.36 -34.07 -1.86
C GLU A 357 -11.53 -33.35 -1.18
N ILE A 358 -12.09 -32.31 -1.83
CA ILE A 358 -13.27 -31.59 -1.32
C ILE A 358 -14.48 -32.52 -1.21
N LEU A 359 -14.76 -33.33 -2.24
CA LEU A 359 -15.87 -34.28 -2.23
C LEU A 359 -15.68 -35.38 -1.16
N ASP A 360 -14.47 -35.93 -1.07
CA ASP A 360 -14.11 -36.97 -0.10
C ASP A 360 -14.20 -36.46 1.35
N SER A 361 -14.01 -35.15 1.57
CA SER A 361 -14.16 -34.52 2.89
C SER A 361 -15.63 -34.49 3.39
N GLY A 362 -16.61 -34.57 2.49
CA GLY A 362 -18.04 -34.49 2.82
C GLY A 362 -18.50 -33.10 3.31
N ILE A 363 -17.77 -32.02 3.03
CA ILE A 363 -18.20 -30.66 3.31
C ILE A 363 -19.46 -30.29 2.50
N ASN A 364 -20.33 -29.45 3.07
CA ASN A 364 -21.46 -28.91 2.32
C ASN A 364 -20.94 -28.10 1.12
N HIS A 365 -21.39 -28.43 -0.09
CA HIS A 365 -20.98 -27.77 -1.33
C HIS A 365 -21.29 -26.27 -1.36
N GLU A 366 -22.31 -25.83 -0.61
CA GLU A 366 -22.68 -24.41 -0.47
C GLU A 366 -21.63 -23.59 0.28
N LEU A 367 -20.70 -24.25 1.00
CA LEU A 367 -19.57 -23.59 1.67
C LEU A 367 -18.36 -23.43 0.76
N ILE A 368 -18.38 -23.93 -0.48
CA ILE A 368 -17.22 -23.88 -1.38
C ILE A 368 -17.42 -22.84 -2.46
N TYR A 369 -16.60 -21.79 -2.42
CA TYR A 369 -16.48 -20.76 -3.44
C TYR A 369 -15.35 -21.15 -4.39
N TRP A 370 -15.72 -21.63 -5.58
CA TRP A 370 -14.79 -22.06 -6.60
C TRP A 370 -14.34 -20.87 -7.45
N LEU A 371 -13.15 -20.36 -7.14
CA LEU A 371 -12.48 -19.27 -7.86
C LEU A 371 -11.67 -19.73 -9.10
N PRO A 372 -10.99 -20.89 -9.11
CA PRO A 372 -10.12 -21.25 -10.23
C PRO A 372 -10.86 -21.31 -11.59
N PRO A 373 -10.35 -20.68 -12.66
CA PRO A 373 -11.00 -20.73 -13.96
C PRO A 373 -10.74 -22.05 -14.71
N GLN A 374 -9.65 -22.75 -14.40
CA GLN A 374 -9.23 -23.96 -15.10
C GLN A 374 -10.19 -25.12 -14.84
N ASN A 375 -10.49 -25.88 -15.91
CA ASN A 375 -11.39 -27.04 -15.91
C ASN A 375 -12.75 -26.79 -15.21
N ARG A 376 -13.25 -25.55 -15.22
CA ARG A 376 -14.51 -25.16 -14.56
C ARG A 376 -15.72 -25.98 -15.02
N GLU A 377 -15.76 -26.37 -16.29
CA GLU A 377 -16.82 -27.26 -16.80
C GLU A 377 -16.86 -28.62 -16.09
N TYR A 378 -15.69 -29.18 -15.75
CA TYR A 378 -15.61 -30.43 -14.99
C TYR A 378 -16.15 -30.22 -13.57
N VAL A 379 -15.77 -29.12 -12.93
CA VAL A 379 -16.22 -28.78 -11.57
C VAL A 379 -17.74 -28.63 -11.52
N MET A 380 -18.33 -27.90 -12.48
CA MET A 380 -19.79 -27.71 -12.57
C MET A 380 -20.55 -29.02 -12.87
N LYS A 381 -19.93 -29.98 -13.57
CA LYS A 381 -20.55 -31.29 -13.83
C LYS A 381 -20.47 -32.23 -12.63
N THR A 382 -19.45 -32.08 -11.79
CA THR A 382 -19.12 -33.03 -10.71
C THR A 382 -19.57 -32.52 -9.33
N SER A 383 -19.84 -31.23 -9.19
CA SER A 383 -20.14 -30.58 -7.92
C SER A 383 -21.15 -29.43 -8.09
N ASN A 384 -21.69 -28.96 -6.96
CA ASN A 384 -22.59 -27.80 -6.90
C ASN A 384 -21.94 -26.62 -6.16
N PHE A 385 -20.62 -26.44 -6.32
CA PHE A 385 -19.88 -25.34 -5.68
C PHE A 385 -20.34 -23.97 -6.21
N ILE A 386 -20.24 -22.94 -5.37
CA ILE A 386 -20.52 -21.56 -5.74
C ILE A 386 -19.44 -21.08 -6.70
N GLN A 387 -19.80 -20.82 -7.95
CA GLN A 387 -18.84 -20.38 -8.97
C GLN A 387 -18.54 -18.89 -8.84
N VAL A 388 -17.26 -18.54 -8.64
CA VAL A 388 -16.77 -17.15 -8.57
C VAL A 388 -15.96 -16.84 -9.81
N TYR A 389 -16.24 -15.71 -10.45
CA TYR A 389 -15.60 -15.32 -11.72
C TYR A 389 -14.62 -14.18 -11.51
N ASN A 390 -13.54 -14.15 -12.30
CA ASN A 390 -12.55 -13.08 -12.27
C ASN A 390 -12.81 -11.99 -13.33
N ASN A 391 -13.91 -12.07 -14.08
CA ASN A 391 -14.29 -11.07 -15.04
C ASN A 391 -15.81 -11.01 -15.25
N THR A 392 -16.32 -9.79 -15.47
CA THR A 392 -17.75 -9.50 -15.59
C THR A 392 -18.40 -10.14 -16.82
N LYS A 393 -17.64 -10.30 -17.91
CA LYS A 393 -18.13 -10.88 -19.17
C LYS A 393 -18.50 -12.35 -19.00
N GLU A 394 -17.61 -13.16 -18.43
CA GLU A 394 -17.86 -14.57 -18.17
C GLU A 394 -18.97 -14.78 -17.14
N MET A 395 -18.99 -13.98 -16.07
CA MET A 395 -20.04 -14.03 -15.07
C MET A 395 -21.43 -13.78 -15.69
N SER A 396 -21.55 -12.71 -16.49
CA SER A 396 -22.80 -12.33 -17.15
C SER A 396 -23.24 -13.37 -18.17
N ALA A 397 -22.31 -13.95 -18.93
CA ALA A 397 -22.60 -15.00 -19.91
C ALA A 397 -23.18 -16.27 -19.26
N GLN A 398 -22.84 -16.53 -18.00
CA GLN A 398 -23.31 -17.70 -17.23
C GLN A 398 -24.52 -17.39 -16.33
N ASN A 399 -25.03 -16.14 -16.35
CA ASN A 399 -26.11 -15.65 -15.49
C ASN A 399 -25.87 -15.96 -13.99
N ARG A 400 -24.63 -15.74 -13.54
CA ARG A 400 -24.19 -15.97 -12.14
C ARG A 400 -23.96 -14.63 -11.43
N ALA A 401 -23.84 -14.69 -10.10
CA ALA A 401 -23.87 -13.51 -9.23
C ALA A 401 -22.57 -13.23 -8.45
N HIS A 402 -21.52 -14.04 -8.59
CA HIS A 402 -20.32 -13.91 -7.76
C HIS A 402 -19.10 -13.52 -8.61
N LEU A 403 -18.52 -12.37 -8.27
CA LEU A 403 -17.39 -11.76 -8.95
C LEU A 403 -16.26 -11.50 -7.95
N ASN A 404 -15.04 -11.86 -8.31
CA ASN A 404 -13.82 -11.50 -7.60
C ASN A 404 -12.91 -10.73 -8.55
N VAL A 405 -13.00 -9.40 -8.51
CA VAL A 405 -12.19 -8.47 -9.31
C VAL A 405 -11.62 -7.40 -8.40
N LYS A 406 -10.55 -6.73 -8.84
CA LYS A 406 -10.05 -5.57 -8.09
C LYS A 406 -11.11 -4.49 -8.08
N TYR A 407 -11.27 -3.79 -6.96
CA TYR A 407 -12.22 -2.69 -6.83
C TYR A 407 -11.94 -1.57 -7.86
N SER A 408 -10.69 -1.40 -8.27
CA SER A 408 -10.27 -0.43 -9.29
C SER A 408 -10.79 -0.73 -10.70
N ASP A 409 -11.21 -1.98 -10.93
CA ASP A 409 -11.67 -2.45 -12.24
C ASP A 409 -13.18 -2.19 -12.44
N LEU A 410 -13.88 -1.80 -11.38
CA LEU A 410 -15.29 -1.47 -11.38
C LEU A 410 -15.50 0.02 -11.10
N PRO A 411 -16.47 0.67 -11.76
CA PRO A 411 -16.80 2.04 -11.45
C PRO A 411 -17.51 2.11 -10.08
N ALA A 412 -17.33 3.23 -9.37
CA ALA A 412 -17.75 3.35 -7.97
C ALA A 412 -19.27 3.24 -7.76
N ASP A 413 -20.06 3.47 -8.81
CA ASP A 413 -21.51 3.28 -8.84
C ASP A 413 -21.94 1.82 -8.98
N GLU A 414 -21.10 0.93 -9.53
CA GLU A 414 -21.36 -0.51 -9.57
C GLU A 414 -21.00 -1.22 -8.25
N ILE A 415 -20.09 -0.63 -7.45
CA ILE A 415 -19.70 -1.15 -6.13
C ILE A 415 -20.75 -0.81 -5.06
N ARG A 416 -21.52 0.27 -5.26
CA ARG A 416 -22.57 0.76 -4.35
C ARG A 416 -23.89 0.04 -4.58
#